data_AF-A0A2R5LJ92-F1
#
_entry.id   AF-A0A2R5LJ92-F1
#
_cell.length_a   1.000
_cell.length_b   1.000
_cell.length_c   1.000
_cell.angle_alpha   90.00
_cell.angle_beta   90.00
_cell.angle_gamma   90.00
#
_symmetry.space_group_name_H-M   'P 1'
#
loop_
_entity.id
_entity.type
_entity.pdbx_description
1 polymer ?
#
loop_
_entity_poly.entity_id
_entity_poly.type
_entity_poly.pdbx_seq_one_letter_code
_entity_poly.pdbx_strand_id
1 'polypeptide(L)'
;LGVYVLCDDSLTRRITGHHLREYFNAFFNTINLIFRKLPSKVRFKVVAVESSSNLEILQLAYASANMRNNLNLYGRWQEQIELNKDGKILDAATSKKLMTYFNATGVPYNNSHIIVLFTAKNVLFSQVAHDKQGDKKVVDDMKPALGGICAGENIVITQDDGFFVGIVFTARKLARLLGANYDYREKTDCRYDSSMLMGDVYRRKSYTMSSCTIQNLTSWIQTNGYCLTNKFRFQVSSTEDLPADLFKPDKFCAQKYKGKENIAECTQEKWDISGYPAAGTCKVRCCYGTIRAWKRNMFSMYTVGALDGYTCKTNTVGNGICVNGACEKR
;
A
#
# COMPACT_ATOMS: atom_id res chain seq x y z
N LEU A 1 9.02 -4.32 -12.60
CA LEU A 1 8.33 -5.48 -11.99
C LEU A 1 6.84 -5.36 -12.22
N GLY A 2 6.24 -6.26 -13.01
CA GLY A 2 4.79 -6.35 -13.17
C GLY A 2 4.09 -6.87 -11.91
N VAL A 3 3.02 -6.22 -11.49
CA VAL A 3 2.23 -6.53 -10.30
C VAL A 3 0.80 -6.86 -10.68
N TYR A 4 0.35 -8.07 -10.37
CA TYR A 4 -1.03 -8.48 -10.48
C TYR A 4 -1.76 -8.14 -9.18
N VAL A 5 -2.84 -7.38 -9.27
CA VAL A 5 -3.58 -6.93 -8.09
C VAL A 5 -4.87 -7.73 -7.96
N LEU A 6 -5.11 -8.29 -6.78
CA LEU A 6 -6.39 -8.86 -6.37
C LEU A 6 -7.00 -7.91 -5.35
N CYS A 7 -8.26 -7.55 -5.50
CA CYS A 7 -8.97 -6.66 -4.59
C CYS A 7 -10.24 -7.36 -4.09
N ASP A 8 -10.33 -7.60 -2.79
CA ASP A 8 -11.52 -8.22 -2.21
C ASP A 8 -12.69 -7.22 -2.07
N ASP A 9 -13.87 -7.73 -1.75
CA ASP A 9 -15.09 -6.92 -1.63
C ASP A 9 -15.05 -5.97 -0.45
N SER A 10 -14.25 -6.30 0.57
CA SER A 10 -14.12 -5.45 1.75
C SER A 10 -13.41 -4.15 1.39
N LEU A 11 -12.37 -4.20 0.56
CA LEU A 11 -11.68 -3.00 0.09
C LEU A 11 -12.41 -2.33 -1.08
N THR A 12 -12.98 -3.12 -2.00
CA THR A 12 -13.73 -2.57 -3.15
C THR A 12 -14.85 -1.64 -2.66
N ARG A 13 -15.54 -1.99 -1.58
CA ARG A 13 -16.57 -1.15 -0.94
C ARG A 13 -16.04 0.12 -0.25
N ARG A 14 -14.73 0.22 0.00
CA ARG A 14 -14.11 1.42 0.60
C ARG A 14 -13.54 2.38 -0.43
N ILE A 15 -13.13 1.87 -1.59
CA ILE A 15 -12.62 2.67 -2.73
C ILE A 15 -13.78 3.24 -3.58
N THR A 16 -15.05 3.03 -3.18
CA THR A 16 -16.25 3.47 -3.90
C THR A 16 -16.15 4.89 -4.44
N GLY A 17 -16.40 5.06 -5.73
CA GLY A 17 -16.28 6.34 -6.43
C GLY A 17 -14.96 6.55 -7.17
N HIS A 18 -14.03 5.60 -7.11
CA HIS A 18 -12.77 5.61 -7.86
C HIS A 18 -12.63 4.36 -8.72
N HIS A 19 -12.02 4.50 -9.90
CA HIS A 19 -11.64 3.34 -10.70
C HIS A 19 -10.51 2.59 -10.00
N LEU A 20 -10.70 1.29 -9.74
CA LEU A 20 -9.71 0.45 -9.05
C LEU A 20 -8.32 0.53 -9.69
N ARG A 21 -8.26 0.64 -11.03
CA ARG A 21 -7.01 0.78 -11.78
C ARG A 21 -6.25 2.06 -11.42
N GLU A 22 -6.94 3.20 -11.35
CA GLU A 22 -6.35 4.49 -10.95
C GLU A 22 -5.87 4.43 -9.50
N TYR A 23 -6.70 3.87 -8.60
CA TYR A 23 -6.34 3.69 -7.20
C TYR A 23 -5.04 2.91 -7.02
N PHE A 24 -4.93 1.74 -7.66
CA PHE A 24 -3.74 0.90 -7.52
C PHE A 24 -2.54 1.47 -8.27
N ASN A 25 -2.72 2.17 -9.39
CA ASN A 25 -1.62 2.92 -10.02
C ASN A 25 -1.05 3.96 -9.06
N ALA A 26 -1.90 4.79 -8.44
CA ALA A 26 -1.46 5.78 -7.46
C ALA A 26 -0.76 5.13 -6.25
N PHE A 27 -1.29 4.00 -5.78
CA PHE A 27 -0.69 3.22 -4.70
C PHE A 27 0.74 2.76 -5.03
N PHE A 28 0.94 2.16 -6.20
CA PHE A 28 2.26 1.69 -6.63
C PHE A 28 3.18 2.81 -7.08
N ASN A 29 2.66 3.96 -7.54
CA ASN A 29 3.46 5.15 -7.81
C ASN A 29 4.10 5.69 -6.54
N THR A 30 3.35 5.72 -5.43
CA THR A 30 3.95 6.07 -4.13
C THR A 30 4.98 5.04 -3.68
N ILE A 31 4.74 3.74 -3.88
CA ILE A 31 5.77 2.71 -3.62
C ILE A 31 7.01 2.97 -4.48
N ASN A 32 6.85 3.37 -5.74
CA ASN A 32 7.97 3.74 -6.60
C ASN A 32 8.74 4.96 -6.06
N LEU A 33 8.08 5.91 -5.39
CA LEU A 33 8.76 7.00 -4.67
C LEU A 33 9.62 6.49 -3.51
N ILE A 34 9.20 5.43 -2.82
CA ILE A 34 9.99 4.79 -1.75
C ILE A 34 11.24 4.13 -2.34
N PHE A 35 11.09 3.40 -3.45
CA PHE A 35 12.17 2.66 -4.09
C PHE A 35 13.06 3.51 -5.00
N ARG A 36 12.73 4.79 -5.26
CA ARG A 36 13.50 5.68 -6.14
C ARG A 36 14.94 5.92 -5.70
N LYS A 37 15.21 5.73 -4.41
CA LYS A 37 16.55 5.89 -3.80
C LYS A 37 17.47 4.69 -4.05
N LEU A 38 16.98 3.59 -4.63
CA LEU A 38 17.81 2.45 -4.96
C LEU A 38 18.65 2.70 -6.22
N PRO A 39 19.95 2.33 -6.23
CA PRO A 39 20.78 2.42 -7.43
C PRO A 39 20.19 1.65 -8.61
N SER A 40 19.63 0.46 -8.35
CA SER A 40 19.13 -0.46 -9.38
C SER A 40 17.77 -0.07 -9.99
N LYS A 41 17.28 1.17 -9.79
CA LYS A 41 16.04 1.73 -10.39
C LYS A 41 14.87 0.74 -10.48
N VAL A 42 14.51 0.13 -9.35
CA VAL A 42 13.36 -0.79 -9.27
C VAL A 42 12.06 0.00 -9.45
N ARG A 43 11.19 -0.48 -10.35
CA ARG A 43 9.84 0.07 -10.53
C ARG A 43 8.79 -1.03 -10.53
N PHE A 44 7.73 -0.85 -9.76
CA PHE A 44 6.54 -1.68 -9.74
C PHE A 44 5.50 -1.08 -10.67
N LYS A 45 4.90 -1.91 -11.53
CA LYS A 45 3.86 -1.50 -12.48
C LYS A 45 2.69 -2.46 -12.39
N VAL A 46 1.49 -1.94 -12.21
CA VAL A 46 0.27 -2.74 -12.22
C VAL A 46 0.08 -3.30 -13.64
N VAL A 47 0.01 -4.63 -13.77
CA VAL A 47 -0.23 -5.29 -15.06
C VAL A 47 -1.70 -5.64 -15.27
N ALA A 48 -2.39 -5.98 -14.19
CA ALA A 48 -3.79 -6.34 -14.17
C ALA A 48 -4.37 -6.09 -12.77
N VAL A 49 -5.68 -5.85 -12.72
CA VAL A 49 -6.46 -5.71 -11.49
C VAL A 49 -7.69 -6.61 -11.60
N GLU A 50 -7.84 -7.52 -10.65
CA GLU A 50 -8.99 -8.39 -10.49
C GLU A 50 -9.74 -8.02 -9.20
N SER A 51 -11.07 -7.91 -9.26
CA SER A 51 -11.91 -7.67 -8.08
C SER A 51 -12.92 -8.79 -7.90
N SER A 52 -13.17 -9.18 -6.66
CA SER A 52 -14.25 -10.13 -6.30
C SER A 52 -15.65 -9.63 -6.65
N SER A 53 -15.81 -8.33 -6.89
CA SER A 53 -17.10 -7.77 -7.33
C SER A 53 -17.42 -8.04 -8.80
N ASN A 54 -16.45 -8.48 -9.61
CA ASN A 54 -16.59 -8.65 -11.07
C ASN A 54 -16.40 -10.12 -11.51
N LEU A 55 -16.64 -11.08 -10.61
CA LEU A 55 -16.31 -12.49 -10.86
C LEU A 55 -17.02 -13.10 -12.06
N GLU A 56 -18.32 -12.84 -12.23
CA GLU A 56 -19.09 -13.36 -13.36
C GLU A 56 -18.55 -12.83 -14.70
N ILE A 57 -18.20 -11.54 -14.76
CA ILE A 57 -17.63 -10.91 -15.95
C ILE A 57 -16.25 -11.51 -16.27
N LEU A 58 -15.45 -11.77 -15.25
CA LEU A 58 -14.12 -12.38 -15.41
C LEU A 58 -14.20 -13.82 -15.89
N GLN A 59 -15.11 -14.61 -15.32
CA GLN A 59 -15.34 -16.00 -15.76
C GLN A 59 -15.75 -16.05 -17.23
N LEU A 60 -16.67 -15.18 -17.66
CA LEU A 60 -17.08 -15.05 -19.06
C LEU A 60 -15.92 -14.62 -19.97
N ALA A 61 -15.13 -13.63 -19.54
CA ALA A 61 -13.96 -13.17 -20.29
C ALA A 61 -12.92 -14.29 -20.46
N TYR A 62 -12.61 -15.04 -19.40
CA TYR A 62 -11.67 -16.16 -19.47
C TYR A 62 -12.20 -17.33 -20.30
N ALA A 63 -13.49 -17.65 -20.20
CA ALA A 63 -14.17 -18.62 -21.08
C ALA A 63 -14.05 -18.23 -22.55
N SER A 64 -14.29 -16.96 -22.88
CA SER A 64 -14.20 -16.45 -24.25
C SER A 64 -12.76 -16.44 -24.82
N ALA A 65 -11.75 -16.31 -23.95
CA ALA A 65 -10.34 -16.30 -24.34
C ALA A 65 -9.76 -17.69 -24.66
N ASN A 66 -10.58 -18.74 -24.61
CA ASN A 66 -10.22 -20.12 -24.97
C ASN A 66 -9.01 -20.62 -24.15
N MET A 67 -8.94 -20.27 -22.86
CA MET A 67 -7.91 -20.79 -21.94
C MET A 67 -8.24 -22.25 -21.59
N ARG A 68 -7.67 -23.17 -22.37
CA ARG A 68 -8.21 -24.52 -22.60
C ARG A 68 -8.30 -25.49 -21.41
N ASN A 69 -7.70 -25.24 -20.26
CA ASN A 69 -7.56 -26.30 -19.24
C ASN A 69 -8.10 -26.01 -17.83
N ASN A 70 -8.55 -24.80 -17.45
CA ASN A 70 -8.98 -24.51 -16.06
C ASN A 70 -10.06 -23.43 -15.93
N LEU A 71 -10.98 -23.34 -16.89
CA LEU A 71 -12.03 -22.30 -16.92
C LEU A 71 -12.87 -22.21 -15.63
N ASN A 72 -13.15 -23.35 -15.00
CA ASN A 72 -13.97 -23.41 -13.78
C ASN A 72 -13.27 -22.90 -12.53
N LEU A 73 -11.94 -22.73 -12.57
CA LEU A 73 -11.17 -22.30 -11.43
C LEU A 73 -11.00 -20.79 -11.38
N TYR A 74 -10.95 -20.09 -12.53
CA TYR A 74 -10.72 -18.64 -12.55
C TYR A 74 -11.79 -17.85 -11.77
N GLY A 75 -11.32 -16.80 -11.09
CA GLY A 75 -12.18 -15.98 -10.25
C GLY A 75 -12.65 -16.68 -8.97
N ARG A 76 -11.99 -17.74 -8.51
CA ARG A 76 -12.29 -18.40 -7.22
C ARG A 76 -11.17 -18.26 -6.19
N TRP A 77 -10.25 -17.32 -6.39
CA TRP A 77 -9.16 -17.09 -5.45
C TRP A 77 -9.68 -16.63 -4.07
N GLN A 78 -10.87 -16.05 -3.97
CA GLN A 78 -11.48 -15.65 -2.69
C GLN A 78 -11.77 -16.85 -1.78
N GLU A 79 -12.09 -18.00 -2.37
CA GLU A 79 -12.32 -19.26 -1.64
C GLU A 79 -11.04 -19.77 -0.96
N GLN A 80 -9.88 -19.22 -1.34
CA GLN A 80 -8.57 -19.57 -0.80
C GLN A 80 -8.15 -18.66 0.37
N ILE A 81 -8.99 -17.67 0.74
CA ILE A 81 -8.72 -16.77 1.86
C ILE A 81 -9.06 -17.49 3.17
N GLU A 82 -8.03 -17.70 3.99
CA GLU A 82 -8.18 -18.33 5.28
C GLU A 82 -8.44 -17.29 6.36
N LEU A 83 -9.51 -17.49 7.14
CA LEU A 83 -9.89 -16.63 8.25
C LEU A 83 -9.77 -17.38 9.57
N ASN A 84 -9.35 -16.68 10.63
CA ASN A 84 -9.44 -17.18 11.99
C ASN A 84 -10.89 -17.05 12.53
N LYS A 85 -11.12 -17.51 13.77
CA LYS A 85 -12.44 -17.42 14.44
C LYS A 85 -12.97 -15.98 14.59
N ASP A 86 -12.08 -14.99 14.59
CA ASP A 86 -12.43 -13.56 14.69
C ASP A 86 -12.64 -12.91 13.30
N GLY A 87 -12.60 -13.68 12.22
CA GLY A 87 -12.71 -13.18 10.85
C GLY A 87 -11.47 -12.43 10.34
N LYS A 88 -10.32 -12.57 11.00
CA LYS A 88 -9.02 -12.01 10.55
C LYS A 88 -8.35 -12.93 9.54
N ILE A 89 -7.70 -12.37 8.54
CA ILE A 89 -6.97 -13.15 7.52
C ILE A 89 -5.72 -13.78 8.14
N LEU A 90 -5.57 -15.09 7.96
CA LEU A 90 -4.37 -15.85 8.29
C LEU A 90 -3.37 -15.73 7.15
N ASP A 91 -2.43 -14.77 7.25
CA ASP A 91 -1.53 -14.39 6.14
C ASP A 91 -0.79 -15.58 5.52
N ALA A 92 -0.10 -16.36 6.35
CA ALA A 92 0.69 -17.50 5.90
C ALA A 92 -0.16 -18.63 5.25
N ALA A 93 -1.31 -18.95 5.84
CA ALA A 93 -2.20 -19.98 5.32
C ALA A 93 -2.86 -19.54 4.00
N THR A 94 -3.33 -18.30 3.95
CA THR A 94 -3.91 -17.68 2.74
C THR A 94 -2.89 -17.61 1.62
N SER A 95 -1.68 -17.11 1.88
CA SER A 95 -0.60 -17.04 0.91
C SER A 95 -0.27 -18.43 0.33
N LYS A 96 -0.22 -19.48 1.17
CA LYS A 96 0.03 -20.85 0.71
C LYS A 96 -1.10 -21.36 -0.20
N LYS A 97 -2.37 -21.19 0.20
CA LYS A 97 -3.52 -21.64 -0.62
C LYS A 97 -3.60 -20.90 -1.94
N LEU A 98 -3.42 -19.58 -1.93
CA LEU A 98 -3.37 -18.76 -3.15
C LEU A 98 -2.22 -19.19 -4.07
N MET A 99 -1.03 -19.46 -3.54
CA MET A 99 0.08 -19.98 -4.34
C MET A 99 -0.28 -21.32 -5.01
N THR A 100 -0.86 -22.26 -4.26
CA THR A 100 -1.32 -23.54 -4.82
C THR A 100 -2.36 -23.34 -5.91
N TYR A 101 -3.33 -22.46 -5.69
CA TYR A 101 -4.38 -22.14 -6.65
C TYR A 101 -3.81 -21.48 -7.92
N PHE A 102 -2.90 -20.51 -7.82
CA PHE A 102 -2.31 -19.84 -8.99
C PHE A 102 -1.38 -20.76 -9.78
N ASN A 103 -0.62 -21.61 -9.10
CA ASN A 103 0.18 -22.64 -9.78
C ASN A 103 -0.69 -23.63 -10.55
N ALA A 104 -1.86 -23.99 -10.02
CA ALA A 104 -2.81 -24.88 -10.69
C ALA A 104 -3.52 -24.20 -11.87
N THR A 105 -3.88 -22.92 -11.74
CA THR A 105 -4.64 -22.18 -12.77
C THR A 105 -3.78 -21.57 -13.87
N GLY A 106 -2.53 -21.18 -13.59
CA GLY A 106 -1.59 -20.67 -14.59
C GLY A 106 -1.81 -19.21 -14.99
N VAL A 107 -1.73 -18.92 -16.28
CA VAL A 107 -2.03 -17.58 -16.85
C VAL A 107 -3.50 -17.23 -16.53
N PRO A 108 -3.85 -16.01 -16.10
CA PRO A 108 -3.07 -14.78 -16.16
C PRO A 108 -2.21 -14.48 -14.94
N TYR A 109 -2.28 -15.29 -13.89
CA TYR A 109 -1.55 -15.05 -12.64
C TYR A 109 -0.03 -15.14 -12.86
N ASN A 110 0.39 -16.06 -13.74
CA ASN A 110 1.78 -16.20 -14.17
C ASN A 110 2.28 -15.06 -15.11
N ASN A 111 1.42 -14.11 -15.51
CA ASN A 111 1.79 -12.93 -16.30
C ASN A 111 2.18 -11.75 -15.39
N SER A 112 2.85 -12.01 -14.27
CA SER A 112 3.34 -11.00 -13.35
C SER A 112 4.56 -11.50 -12.57
N HIS A 113 5.36 -10.60 -11.98
CA HIS A 113 6.40 -11.01 -11.04
C HIS A 113 5.82 -11.22 -9.64
N ILE A 114 4.78 -10.47 -9.29
CA ILE A 114 4.26 -10.35 -7.92
C ILE A 114 2.74 -10.33 -8.00
N ILE A 115 2.09 -11.04 -7.09
CA ILE A 115 0.65 -10.98 -6.89
C ILE A 115 0.41 -10.30 -5.54
N VAL A 116 -0.43 -9.27 -5.52
CA VAL A 116 -0.78 -8.55 -4.28
C VAL A 116 -2.28 -8.64 -4.03
N LEU A 117 -2.66 -9.29 -2.93
CA LEU A 117 -4.01 -9.30 -2.41
C LEU A 117 -4.25 -8.09 -1.50
N PHE A 118 -5.14 -7.22 -1.93
CA PHE A 118 -5.60 -6.08 -1.15
C PHE A 118 -6.94 -6.37 -0.48
N THR A 119 -7.05 -5.99 0.79
CA THR A 119 -8.22 -6.22 1.64
C THR A 119 -8.37 -5.12 2.67
N ALA A 120 -9.61 -4.84 3.08
CA ALA A 120 -9.91 -4.01 4.25
C ALA A 120 -10.21 -4.83 5.51
N LYS A 121 -10.16 -6.17 5.42
CA LYS A 121 -10.20 -7.05 6.58
C LYS A 121 -8.91 -6.92 7.37
N ASN A 122 -9.00 -7.15 8.67
CA ASN A 122 -7.83 -7.21 9.53
C ASN A 122 -6.99 -8.43 9.14
N VAL A 123 -5.70 -8.22 8.88
CA VAL A 123 -4.74 -9.30 8.68
C VAL A 123 -4.12 -9.64 10.03
N LEU A 124 -4.03 -10.93 10.35
CA LEU A 124 -3.41 -11.38 11.59
C LEU A 124 -1.89 -11.19 11.48
N PHE A 125 -1.35 -10.26 12.23
CA PHE A 125 0.09 -10.09 12.38
C PHE A 125 0.62 -10.99 13.48
N SER A 126 1.84 -11.52 13.32
CA SER A 126 2.51 -12.24 14.40
C SER A 126 3.38 -11.28 15.21
N GLN A 127 3.51 -11.57 16.49
CA GLN A 127 4.42 -10.84 17.37
C GLN A 127 5.64 -11.73 17.60
N VAL A 128 6.81 -11.25 17.21
CA VAL A 128 8.09 -11.94 17.40
C VAL A 128 8.84 -11.25 18.53
N ALA A 129 9.41 -12.03 19.45
CA ALA A 129 10.24 -11.49 20.51
C ALA A 129 11.46 -10.78 19.89
N HIS A 130 11.79 -9.59 20.39
CA HIS A 130 13.01 -8.90 20.00
C HIS A 130 14.14 -9.31 20.94
N ASP A 131 15.11 -10.06 20.41
CA ASP A 131 16.15 -10.73 21.19
C ASP A 131 17.02 -9.80 22.07
N LYS A 132 17.06 -8.48 21.78
CA LYS A 132 17.92 -7.51 22.50
C LYS A 132 17.23 -6.48 23.39
N GLN A 133 15.90 -6.50 23.55
CA GLN A 133 15.22 -5.40 24.26
C GLN A 133 14.32 -5.79 25.42
N GLY A 134 14.41 -7.03 25.92
CA GLY A 134 13.66 -7.52 27.08
C GLY A 134 12.15 -7.48 26.82
N ASP A 135 11.52 -8.62 26.57
CA ASP A 135 10.06 -8.81 26.41
C ASP A 135 9.32 -7.94 25.38
N LYS A 136 9.99 -7.00 24.69
CA LYS A 136 9.37 -6.19 23.64
C LYS A 136 9.14 -7.04 22.41
N LYS A 137 7.89 -7.43 22.22
CA LYS A 137 7.40 -8.06 20.99
C LYS A 137 7.37 -7.04 19.86
N VAL A 138 8.10 -7.31 18.78
CA VAL A 138 7.99 -6.58 17.52
C VAL A 138 6.98 -7.30 16.65
N VAL A 139 6.15 -6.55 15.94
CA VAL A 139 5.19 -7.15 15.02
C VAL A 139 5.91 -7.54 13.73
N ASP A 140 5.93 -8.83 13.44
CA ASP A 140 6.34 -9.37 12.16
C ASP A 140 5.10 -9.47 11.27
N ASP A 141 5.13 -8.77 10.15
CA ASP A 141 4.20 -8.99 9.07
C ASP A 141 4.59 -10.31 8.40
N MET A 142 4.10 -11.40 9.01
CA MET A 142 4.46 -12.77 8.71
C MET A 142 4.27 -13.06 7.22
N LYS A 143 5.39 -13.14 6.49
CA LYS A 143 5.51 -13.31 5.03
C LYS A 143 5.16 -12.03 4.23
N PRO A 144 6.01 -11.69 3.25
CA PRO A 144 6.51 -12.63 2.23
C PRO A 144 7.87 -13.27 2.52
N ALA A 145 8.19 -14.32 1.75
CA ALA A 145 9.47 -15.01 1.81
C ALA A 145 10.63 -14.09 1.40
N LEU A 146 11.78 -14.24 2.06
CA LEU A 146 12.97 -13.47 1.72
C LEU A 146 13.46 -13.86 0.32
N GLY A 147 13.47 -12.92 -0.62
CA GLY A 147 13.86 -13.22 -2.00
C GLY A 147 12.83 -14.07 -2.77
N GLY A 148 11.58 -14.14 -2.29
CA GLY A 148 10.57 -15.07 -2.79
C GLY A 148 10.19 -14.91 -4.27
N ILE A 149 10.46 -13.75 -4.90
CA ILE A 149 10.04 -13.49 -6.29
C ILE A 149 10.60 -14.54 -7.26
N CYS A 150 11.91 -14.83 -7.20
CA CYS A 150 12.51 -15.80 -8.12
C CYS A 150 12.21 -17.27 -7.75
N ALA A 151 11.79 -17.52 -6.51
CA ALA A 151 11.45 -18.85 -6.01
C ALA A 151 9.96 -19.21 -6.23
N GLY A 152 9.19 -18.31 -6.85
CA GLY A 152 7.75 -18.47 -6.99
C GLY A 152 6.97 -18.28 -5.69
N GLU A 153 7.57 -17.78 -4.61
CA GLU A 153 6.87 -17.38 -3.38
C GLU A 153 6.54 -15.87 -3.45
N ASN A 154 5.77 -15.45 -4.45
CA ASN A 154 5.65 -14.06 -4.89
C ASN A 154 4.32 -13.37 -4.52
N ILE A 155 3.65 -13.86 -3.47
CA ILE A 155 2.40 -13.28 -2.95
C ILE A 155 2.65 -12.31 -1.80
N VAL A 156 1.94 -11.19 -1.84
CA VAL A 156 1.85 -10.20 -0.76
C VAL A 156 0.39 -10.01 -0.39
N ILE A 157 0.08 -10.02 0.91
CA ILE A 157 -1.24 -9.64 1.42
C ILE A 157 -1.14 -8.26 2.08
N THR A 158 -1.96 -7.32 1.65
CA THR A 158 -1.96 -5.93 2.07
C THR A 158 -3.31 -5.56 2.67
N GLN A 159 -3.29 -5.13 3.93
CA GLN A 159 -4.42 -4.44 4.53
C GLN A 159 -4.40 -2.95 4.14
N ASP A 160 -5.52 -2.46 3.64
CA ASP A 160 -5.74 -1.06 3.29
C ASP A 160 -7.19 -0.64 3.59
N ASP A 161 -7.43 0.63 3.86
CA ASP A 161 -8.76 1.15 4.21
C ASP A 161 -9.41 1.97 3.09
N GLY A 162 -8.81 1.99 1.89
CA GLY A 162 -9.20 2.84 0.77
C GLY A 162 -8.53 4.22 0.78
N PHE A 163 -7.62 4.48 1.73
CA PHE A 163 -6.91 5.76 1.91
C PHE A 163 -5.41 5.55 2.04
N PHE A 164 -4.88 4.57 1.32
CA PHE A 164 -3.45 4.34 1.15
C PHE A 164 -2.68 4.05 2.45
N VAL A 165 -3.36 3.64 3.52
CA VAL A 165 -2.72 3.30 4.80
C VAL A 165 -1.80 2.08 4.71
N GLY A 166 -2.01 1.23 3.70
CA GLY A 166 -1.28 0.01 3.41
C GLY A 166 0.05 0.22 2.67
N ILE A 167 0.38 1.44 2.22
CA ILE A 167 1.56 1.68 1.37
C ILE A 167 2.85 1.22 2.05
N VAL A 168 3.12 1.66 3.30
CA VAL A 168 4.36 1.30 4.02
C VAL A 168 4.47 -0.20 4.21
N PHE A 169 3.37 -0.85 4.63
CA PHE A 169 3.34 -2.30 4.83
C PHE A 169 3.62 -3.03 3.52
N THR A 170 3.01 -2.60 2.42
CA THR A 170 3.25 -3.21 1.11
C THR A 170 4.67 -2.99 0.64
N ALA A 171 5.20 -1.77 0.73
CA ALA A 171 6.56 -1.45 0.34
C ALA A 171 7.60 -2.29 1.10
N ARG A 172 7.38 -2.48 2.41
CA ARG A 172 8.20 -3.36 3.26
C ARG A 172 8.13 -4.82 2.81
N LYS A 173 6.92 -5.36 2.57
CA LYS A 173 6.74 -6.72 2.05
C LYS A 173 7.43 -6.91 0.69
N LEU A 174 7.31 -5.93 -0.21
CA LEU A 174 7.99 -5.96 -1.50
C LEU A 174 9.52 -5.90 -1.37
N ALA A 175 10.05 -5.11 -0.44
CA ALA A 175 11.49 -5.09 -0.16
C ALA A 175 11.97 -6.46 0.33
N ARG A 176 11.20 -7.11 1.21
CA ARG A 176 11.50 -8.47 1.68
C ARG A 176 11.47 -9.51 0.57
N LEU A 177 10.49 -9.43 -0.34
CA LEU A 177 10.43 -10.23 -1.55
C LEU A 177 11.65 -10.06 -2.47
N LEU A 178 12.28 -8.89 -2.44
CA LEU A 178 13.50 -8.54 -3.15
C LEU A 178 14.76 -8.78 -2.31
N GLY A 179 14.67 -9.54 -1.22
CA GLY A 179 15.84 -9.97 -0.44
C GLY A 179 16.26 -9.02 0.69
N ALA A 180 15.50 -7.98 1.01
CA ALA A 180 15.77 -7.14 2.18
C ALA A 180 15.41 -7.86 3.48
N ASN A 181 16.37 -7.92 4.41
CA ASN A 181 16.07 -8.34 5.78
C ASN A 181 15.40 -7.22 6.57
N TYR A 182 14.75 -7.59 7.68
CA TYR A 182 14.27 -6.61 8.63
C TYR A 182 15.44 -6.01 9.39
N ASP A 183 15.38 -4.69 9.63
CA ASP A 183 16.41 -3.95 10.37
C ASP A 183 16.47 -4.37 11.85
N TYR A 184 15.53 -5.19 12.33
CA TYR A 184 15.51 -5.71 13.70
C TYR A 184 16.01 -7.15 13.85
N ARG A 185 16.30 -7.88 12.76
CA ARG A 185 16.83 -9.25 12.84
C ARG A 185 18.35 -9.20 12.82
N GLU A 186 18.99 -9.98 13.68
CA GLU A 186 20.44 -9.97 13.83
C GLU A 186 21.18 -10.30 12.53
N LYS A 187 21.82 -9.28 11.95
CA LYS A 187 23.10 -9.42 11.25
C LYS A 187 24.10 -8.53 11.97
N THR A 188 25.34 -8.99 12.09
CA THR A 188 26.45 -8.30 12.77
C THR A 188 26.64 -6.85 12.32
N ASP A 189 26.22 -6.53 11.09
CA ASP A 189 26.53 -5.25 10.43
C ASP A 189 25.32 -4.30 10.35
N CYS A 190 24.14 -4.72 10.80
CA CYS A 190 22.90 -3.95 10.68
C CYS A 190 22.31 -3.60 12.05
N ARG A 191 22.46 -2.33 12.45
CA ARG A 191 21.91 -1.82 13.71
C ARG A 191 20.40 -1.69 13.63
N TYR A 192 19.72 -2.11 14.69
CA TYR A 192 18.30 -1.86 14.90
C TYR A 192 17.95 -0.38 14.76
N ASP A 193 17.00 -0.09 13.87
CA ASP A 193 16.39 1.23 13.76
C ASP A 193 14.89 1.14 13.45
N SER A 194 14.08 1.46 14.46
CA SER A 194 12.61 1.51 14.33
C SER A 194 12.09 2.60 13.38
N SER A 195 12.93 3.55 12.96
CA SER A 195 12.55 4.68 12.12
C SER A 195 12.75 4.43 10.61
N MET A 196 13.17 3.21 10.24
CA MET A 196 13.43 2.81 8.86
C MET A 196 12.29 1.94 8.30
N LEU A 197 12.21 1.83 6.96
CA LEU A 197 11.21 1.05 6.24
C LEU A 197 11.17 -0.42 6.70
N MET A 198 12.35 -1.01 6.91
CA MET A 198 12.53 -2.39 7.36
C MET A 198 12.60 -2.51 8.90
N GLY A 199 12.33 -1.42 9.64
CA GLY A 199 12.29 -1.31 11.10
C GLY A 199 10.97 -1.77 11.77
N ASP A 200 10.56 -1.14 12.87
CA ASP A 200 9.32 -1.44 13.60
C ASP A 200 8.16 -0.54 13.11
N VAL A 201 7.29 -1.12 12.30
CA VAL A 201 6.20 -0.43 11.60
C VAL A 201 5.06 0.06 12.48
N TYR A 202 4.93 -0.43 13.72
CA TYR A 202 3.89 0.06 14.65
C TYR A 202 4.29 1.38 15.30
N ARG A 203 5.59 1.63 15.45
CA ARG A 203 6.10 2.84 16.09
C ARG A 203 6.21 3.99 15.11
N ARG A 204 6.78 3.75 13.94
CA ARG A 204 6.99 4.79 12.92
C ARG A 204 6.83 4.22 11.52
N LYS A 205 5.87 4.79 10.77
CA LYS A 205 5.73 4.58 9.33
C LYS A 205 6.76 5.44 8.62
N SER A 206 7.72 4.81 7.93
CA SER A 206 8.84 5.49 7.28
C SER A 206 9.04 5.01 5.86
N TYR A 207 9.32 5.95 4.96
CA TYR A 207 9.75 5.68 3.58
C TYR A 207 11.29 5.58 3.47
N THR A 208 12.02 5.81 4.57
CA THR A 208 13.47 5.82 4.57
C THR A 208 14.02 4.40 4.69
N MET A 209 14.80 3.98 3.70
CA MET A 209 15.53 2.71 3.77
C MET A 209 16.85 2.91 4.53
N SER A 210 17.19 1.95 5.39
CA SER A 210 18.53 1.89 6.01
C SER A 210 19.61 1.60 4.95
N SER A 211 20.87 1.91 5.25
CA SER A 211 22.00 1.51 4.42
C SER A 211 22.03 -0.01 4.19
N CYS A 212 21.71 -0.79 5.22
CA CYS A 212 21.56 -2.24 5.14
C CYS A 212 20.47 -2.69 4.18
N THR A 213 19.28 -2.08 4.25
CA THR A 213 18.19 -2.37 3.32
C THR A 213 18.63 -2.12 1.89
N ILE A 214 19.28 -0.97 1.62
CA ILE A 214 19.78 -0.62 0.28
C ILE A 214 20.83 -1.64 -0.19
N GLN A 215 21.78 -2.02 0.66
CA GLN A 215 22.81 -3.02 0.33
C GLN A 215 22.22 -4.40 0.04
N ASN A 216 21.29 -4.86 0.88
CA ASN A 216 20.62 -6.16 0.71
C ASN A 216 19.85 -6.20 -0.63
N LEU A 217 19.06 -5.17 -0.92
CA LEU A 217 18.32 -5.06 -2.17
C LEU A 217 19.27 -4.99 -3.37
N THR A 218 20.33 -4.18 -3.30
CA THR A 218 21.28 -4.03 -4.40
C THR A 218 21.99 -5.34 -4.70
N SER A 219 22.50 -6.02 -3.68
CA SER A 219 23.15 -7.33 -3.82
C SER A 219 22.18 -8.38 -4.37
N TRP A 220 20.97 -8.47 -3.80
CA TRP A 220 19.99 -9.46 -4.25
C TRP A 220 19.57 -9.24 -5.71
N ILE A 221 19.35 -7.99 -6.13
CA ILE A 221 19.00 -7.64 -7.52
C ILE A 221 20.15 -7.95 -8.47
N GLN A 222 21.40 -7.70 -8.08
CA GLN A 222 22.57 -8.03 -8.90
C GLN A 222 22.71 -9.54 -9.11
N THR A 223 22.49 -10.34 -8.06
CA THR A 223 22.60 -11.80 -8.12
C THR A 223 21.39 -12.45 -8.81
N ASN A 224 20.18 -11.94 -8.56
CA ASN A 224 18.92 -12.59 -8.98
C ASN A 224 18.17 -11.83 -10.08
N GLY A 225 18.79 -10.80 -10.65
CA GLY A 225 18.16 -9.93 -11.65
C GLY A 225 17.65 -10.67 -12.88
N TYR A 226 18.21 -11.84 -13.20
CA TYR A 226 17.78 -12.68 -14.32
C TYR A 226 16.27 -12.97 -14.30
N CYS A 227 15.69 -13.22 -13.11
CA CYS A 227 14.26 -13.56 -12.98
C CYS A 227 13.33 -12.35 -13.08
N LEU A 228 13.88 -11.13 -13.03
CA LEU A 228 13.15 -9.85 -13.03
C LEU A 228 13.00 -9.24 -14.43
N THR A 229 13.61 -9.86 -15.45
CA THR A 229 13.68 -9.32 -16.81
C THR A 229 12.45 -9.64 -17.67
N ASN A 230 11.52 -10.45 -17.14
CA ASN A 230 10.32 -10.84 -17.86
C ASN A 230 9.49 -9.59 -18.25
N LYS A 231 9.11 -9.53 -19.54
CA LYS A 231 8.21 -8.51 -20.08
C LYS A 231 6.79 -9.05 -20.02
N PHE A 232 5.85 -8.21 -19.58
CA PHE A 232 4.43 -8.56 -19.53
C PHE A 232 3.63 -7.71 -20.48
N ARG A 233 2.49 -8.24 -20.92
CA ARG A 233 1.45 -7.43 -21.57
C ARG A 233 0.69 -6.67 -20.49
N PHE A 234 0.70 -5.36 -20.58
CA PHE A 234 -0.04 -4.48 -19.66
C PHE A 234 -1.50 -4.43 -20.07
N GLN A 235 -2.40 -4.76 -19.16
CA GLN A 235 -3.86 -4.60 -19.34
C GLN A 235 -4.36 -3.27 -18.73
N VAL A 236 -3.46 -2.52 -18.11
CA VAL A 236 -3.72 -1.26 -17.42
C VAL A 236 -2.75 -0.20 -17.96
N SER A 237 -3.27 0.97 -18.31
CA SER A 237 -2.45 2.14 -18.63
C SER A 237 -1.76 2.65 -17.36
N SER A 238 -0.47 2.94 -17.46
CA SER A 238 0.28 3.55 -16.35
C SER A 238 -0.03 5.05 -16.30
N THR A 239 -0.45 5.55 -15.14
CA THR A 239 -0.49 7.00 -14.86
C THR A 239 0.65 7.36 -13.90
N GLU A 240 0.94 8.64 -13.73
CA GLU A 240 1.89 9.16 -12.72
C GLU A 240 1.18 9.78 -11.52
N ASP A 241 -0.12 9.47 -11.38
CA ASP A 241 -0.96 9.99 -10.31
C ASP A 241 -0.46 9.49 -8.96
N LEU A 242 -0.62 10.34 -7.95
CA LEU A 242 -0.36 10.06 -6.54
C LEU A 242 -1.69 10.10 -5.76
N PRO A 243 -1.74 9.61 -4.51
CA PRO A 243 -2.94 9.64 -3.67
C PRO A 243 -3.69 10.98 -3.66
N ALA A 244 -2.94 12.10 -3.62
CA ALA A 244 -3.47 13.45 -3.66
C ALA A 244 -4.18 13.85 -4.97
N ASP A 245 -3.83 13.23 -6.09
CA ASP A 245 -4.48 13.48 -7.38
C ASP A 245 -5.89 12.88 -7.39
N LEU A 246 -6.09 11.76 -6.67
CA LEU A 246 -7.36 11.07 -6.55
C LEU A 246 -8.24 11.65 -5.43
N PHE A 247 -7.63 12.04 -4.31
CA PHE A 247 -8.35 12.56 -3.15
C PHE A 247 -7.97 14.01 -2.91
N LYS A 248 -8.86 14.94 -3.29
CA LYS A 248 -8.76 16.34 -2.86
C LYS A 248 -8.94 16.45 -1.33
N PRO A 249 -8.36 17.47 -0.67
CA PRO A 249 -8.40 17.61 0.79
C PRO A 249 -9.80 17.48 1.39
N ASP A 250 -10.83 18.06 0.75
CA ASP A 250 -12.23 17.93 1.18
C ASP A 250 -12.70 16.48 1.23
N LYS A 251 -12.47 15.72 0.16
CA LYS A 251 -12.85 14.30 0.09
C LYS A 251 -12.07 13.47 1.11
N PHE A 252 -10.79 13.77 1.29
CA PHE A 252 -9.94 13.13 2.29
C PHE A 252 -10.48 13.39 3.71
N CYS A 253 -10.83 14.63 4.05
CA CYS A 253 -11.44 14.99 5.32
C CYS A 253 -12.81 14.33 5.53
N ALA A 254 -13.67 14.37 4.50
CA ALA A 254 -15.01 13.78 4.54
C ALA A 254 -14.97 12.28 4.83
N GLN A 255 -13.99 11.56 4.27
CA GLN A 255 -13.81 10.16 4.66
C GLN A 255 -13.21 10.02 6.06
N LYS A 256 -12.11 10.73 6.34
CA LYS A 256 -11.38 10.57 7.61
C LYS A 256 -12.28 10.76 8.82
N TYR A 257 -13.27 11.64 8.68
CA TYR A 257 -14.29 11.94 9.68
C TYR A 257 -15.70 11.67 9.14
N LYS A 258 -15.90 10.49 8.52
CA LYS A 258 -17.19 10.07 7.98
C LYS A 258 -18.31 10.15 9.02
N GLY A 259 -19.46 10.67 8.59
CA GLY A 259 -20.65 10.84 9.44
C GLY A 259 -20.65 12.12 10.29
N LYS A 260 -19.64 12.98 10.15
CA LYS A 260 -19.64 14.32 10.77
C LYS A 260 -20.36 15.34 9.89
N GLU A 261 -21.06 16.27 10.54
CA GLU A 261 -21.82 17.34 9.88
C GLU A 261 -20.88 18.36 9.21
N ASN A 262 -21.21 18.78 7.97
CA ASN A 262 -20.49 19.79 7.19
C ASN A 262 -18.97 19.54 7.01
N ILE A 263 -18.50 18.30 7.17
CA ILE A 263 -17.08 17.92 7.11
C ILE A 263 -16.43 18.35 5.79
N ALA A 264 -15.28 19.04 5.89
CA ALA A 264 -14.47 19.49 4.75
C ALA A 264 -13.05 19.88 5.20
N GLU A 265 -12.21 20.28 4.24
CA GLU A 265 -11.01 21.05 4.51
C GLU A 265 -11.39 22.36 5.21
N CYS A 266 -10.55 22.77 6.16
CA CYS A 266 -10.68 24.06 6.82
C CYS A 266 -10.14 25.17 5.90
N THR A 267 -11.03 25.85 5.19
CA THR A 267 -10.71 27.09 4.47
C THR A 267 -11.24 28.30 5.23
N GLN A 268 -10.58 29.45 5.09
CA GLN A 268 -11.05 30.71 5.70
C GLN A 268 -12.44 31.12 5.20
N GLU A 269 -12.78 30.77 3.96
CA GLU A 269 -14.08 31.04 3.34
C GLU A 269 -15.21 30.28 4.04
N LYS A 270 -14.95 29.02 4.44
CA LYS A 270 -15.96 28.13 5.02
C LYS A 270 -15.96 28.17 6.55
N TRP A 271 -14.79 28.41 7.15
CA TRP A 271 -14.57 28.36 8.59
C TRP A 271 -13.76 29.59 9.01
N ASP A 272 -14.18 30.26 10.09
CA ASP A 272 -13.38 31.36 10.66
C ASP A 272 -12.18 30.78 11.40
N ILE A 273 -11.07 30.58 10.67
CA ILE A 273 -9.83 29.98 11.18
C ILE A 273 -8.72 30.99 11.42
N SER A 274 -9.04 32.30 11.37
CA SER A 274 -8.09 33.41 11.45
C SER A 274 -7.24 33.40 12.73
N GLY A 275 -7.80 32.92 13.85
CA GLY A 275 -7.12 32.80 15.15
C GLY A 275 -6.35 31.49 15.37
N TYR A 276 -6.28 30.58 14.39
CA TYR A 276 -5.67 29.26 14.56
C TYR A 276 -4.32 29.14 13.86
N PRO A 277 -3.45 28.20 14.31
CA PRO A 277 -2.27 27.62 13.67
C PRO A 277 -1.98 27.94 12.20
N ALA A 278 -0.76 27.80 11.70
CA ALA A 278 -0.62 27.14 10.39
C ALA A 278 -0.80 25.62 10.60
N ALA A 279 -1.23 24.86 9.58
CA ALA A 279 -1.39 23.41 9.73
C ALA A 279 -0.02 22.72 9.94
N GLY A 280 1.04 23.41 9.50
CA GLY A 280 2.36 22.86 9.30
C GLY A 280 2.52 22.30 7.89
N THR A 281 3.76 22.08 7.49
CA THR A 281 4.10 21.46 6.21
C THR A 281 3.54 20.04 6.15
N CYS A 282 2.93 19.68 5.01
CA CYS A 282 2.37 18.35 4.77
C CYS A 282 1.36 17.88 5.82
N LYS A 283 0.50 18.81 6.21
CA LYS A 283 -0.66 18.58 7.05
C LYS A 283 -1.89 19.17 6.37
N VAL A 284 -3.03 18.52 6.56
CA VAL A 284 -4.35 19.01 6.14
C VAL A 284 -5.17 19.27 7.39
N ARG A 285 -5.92 20.37 7.39
CA ARG A 285 -6.88 20.65 8.45
C ARG A 285 -8.26 20.22 8.01
N CYS A 286 -8.90 19.39 8.81
CA CYS A 286 -10.27 18.96 8.61
C CYS A 286 -11.16 19.60 9.66
N CYS A 287 -12.24 20.25 9.20
CA CYS A 287 -13.20 20.94 10.02
C CYS A 287 -14.58 20.31 9.85
N TYR A 288 -15.29 20.13 10.96
CA TYR A 288 -16.69 19.70 10.96
C TYR A 288 -17.44 20.36 12.11
N GLY A 289 -18.76 20.46 11.98
CA GLY A 289 -19.62 21.12 12.95
C GLY A 289 -20.75 21.88 12.29
N THR A 290 -21.45 22.67 13.09
CA THR A 290 -22.63 23.40 12.60
C THR A 290 -22.20 24.79 12.14
N ILE A 291 -22.42 25.08 10.86
CA ILE A 291 -22.20 26.39 10.27
C ILE A 291 -23.50 27.19 10.45
N ARG A 292 -23.52 28.17 11.36
CA ARG A 292 -24.68 29.04 11.58
C ARG A 292 -24.29 30.48 11.29
N ALA A 293 -24.93 31.12 10.32
CA ALA A 293 -24.60 32.49 9.86
C ALA A 293 -24.63 33.60 10.95
N TRP A 294 -25.17 33.31 12.13
CA TRP A 294 -25.49 34.25 13.22
C TRP A 294 -24.87 33.87 14.56
N LYS A 295 -24.22 32.70 14.67
CA LYS A 295 -23.43 32.28 15.84
C LYS A 295 -22.02 32.00 15.36
N ARG A 296 -21.00 32.46 16.09
CA ARG A 296 -19.60 32.04 15.87
C ARG A 296 -19.58 30.54 15.53
N ASN A 297 -18.94 30.18 14.42
CA ASN A 297 -18.92 28.80 13.93
C ASN A 297 -18.58 27.86 15.10
N MET A 298 -19.49 26.94 15.43
CA MET A 298 -19.20 25.90 16.41
C MET A 298 -18.64 24.72 15.63
N PHE A 299 -17.32 24.68 15.53
CA PHE A 299 -16.61 23.67 14.76
C PHE A 299 -15.51 23.01 15.56
N SER A 300 -15.22 21.77 15.19
CA SER A 300 -14.04 21.04 15.61
C SER A 300 -13.04 21.08 14.47
N MET A 301 -11.78 21.37 14.79
CA MET A 301 -10.66 21.38 13.84
C MET A 301 -9.64 20.31 14.23
N TYR A 302 -9.26 19.48 13.27
CA TYR A 302 -8.21 18.50 13.45
C TYR A 302 -7.16 18.61 12.36
N THR A 303 -5.89 18.55 12.75
CA THR A 303 -4.77 18.50 11.82
C THR A 303 -4.36 17.04 11.59
N VAL A 304 -4.43 16.60 10.33
CA VAL A 304 -4.09 15.24 9.90
C VAL A 304 -2.89 15.27 8.94
N GLY A 305 -2.20 14.14 8.79
CA GLY A 305 -1.15 14.00 7.79
C GLY A 305 -1.69 14.17 6.38
N ALA A 306 -0.99 14.93 5.54
CA ALA A 306 -1.28 15.02 4.12
C ALA A 306 -1.12 13.66 3.44
N LEU A 307 -1.96 13.40 2.44
CA LEU A 307 -1.72 12.32 1.49
C LEU A 307 -0.50 12.65 0.62
N ASP A 308 0.18 11.61 0.15
CA ASP A 308 1.30 11.80 -0.75
C ASP A 308 0.87 12.43 -2.07
N GLY A 309 1.65 13.40 -2.53
CA GLY A 309 1.37 14.20 -3.71
C GLY A 309 0.72 15.57 -3.44
N TYR A 310 0.22 15.85 -2.22
CA TYR A 310 -0.32 17.19 -1.95
C TYR A 310 0.79 18.23 -2.07
N THR A 311 0.45 19.38 -2.63
CA THR A 311 1.41 20.47 -2.81
C THR A 311 1.90 20.98 -1.47
N CYS A 312 3.19 21.25 -1.36
CA CYS A 312 3.81 21.86 -0.19
C CYS A 312 4.83 22.91 -0.60
N LYS A 313 5.14 23.81 0.33
CA LYS A 313 6.17 24.83 0.14
C LYS A 313 7.01 24.97 1.39
N THR A 314 8.33 24.93 1.23
CA THR A 314 9.29 25.21 2.31
C THR A 314 10.42 26.11 1.78
N ASN A 315 11.17 26.74 2.68
CA ASN A 315 12.31 27.57 2.30
C ASN A 315 13.38 26.77 1.54
N THR A 316 13.54 25.47 1.85
CA THR A 316 14.56 24.61 1.24
C THR A 316 14.12 23.98 -0.08
N VAL A 317 12.84 23.63 -0.21
CA VAL A 317 12.31 22.92 -1.39
C VAL A 317 11.78 23.90 -2.43
N GLY A 318 11.35 25.10 -2.03
CA GLY A 318 10.52 25.96 -2.87
C GLY A 318 9.15 25.31 -3.01
N ASN A 319 8.71 25.00 -4.22
CA ASN A 319 7.47 24.26 -4.47
C ASN A 319 7.77 22.76 -4.58
N GLY A 320 7.05 21.94 -3.82
CA GLY A 320 7.21 20.49 -3.80
C GLY A 320 5.89 19.75 -3.59
N ILE A 321 6.01 18.47 -3.32
CA ILE A 321 4.91 17.58 -2.94
C ILE A 321 5.19 16.90 -1.61
N CYS A 322 4.13 16.54 -0.91
CA CYS A 322 4.20 15.76 0.30
C CYS A 322 4.53 14.32 0.00
N VAL A 323 5.50 13.77 0.72
CA VAL A 323 5.92 12.37 0.69
C VAL A 323 6.19 11.93 2.13
N ASN A 324 5.34 11.05 2.67
CA ASN A 324 5.37 10.57 4.05
C ASN A 324 5.49 11.71 5.10
N GLY A 325 4.76 12.80 4.88
CA GLY A 325 4.75 13.96 5.79
C GLY A 325 5.95 14.91 5.66
N ALA A 326 6.89 14.65 4.74
CA ALA A 326 7.95 15.58 4.37
C ALA A 326 7.63 16.28 3.06
N CYS A 327 8.09 17.52 2.89
CA CYS A 327 8.03 18.21 1.60
C CYS A 327 9.25 17.83 0.78
N GLU A 328 9.04 17.29 -0.41
CA GLU A 328 10.10 16.86 -1.33
C GLU A 328 9.85 17.44 -2.73
N LYS A 329 10.91 17.56 -3.54
CA LYS A 329 10.72 17.82 -4.97
C LYS A 329 10.09 16.60 -5.63
N ARG A 330 9.15 16.84 -6.55
CA ARG A 330 8.47 15.78 -7.31
C ARG A 330 9.48 14.97 -8.11
#